data_AF-A0A8C9DXU3-F1
#
_entry.id   AF-A0A8C9DXU3-F1
#
_cell.length_a   1.000
_cell.length_b   1.000
_cell.length_c   1.000
_cell.angle_alpha   90.00
_cell.angle_beta   90.00
_cell.angle_gamma   90.00
#
_symmetry.space_group_name_H-M   'P 1'
#
loop_
_entity.id
_entity.type
_entity.pdbx_description
1 polymer ?
#
loop_
_entity_poly.entity_id
_entity_poly.type
_entity_poly.pdbx_seq_one_letter_code
_entity_poly.pdbx_strand_id
1 'polypeptide(L)'
;PEGRVQAGRGVEGAFAAKPFRLPAGSNSAPTAVKKPFRGTRGPAGLWAGKPLQRERLAGAECGLVRQVSAEVAKWVRVNRRPRKRKRKETEEVLEKLLPDQLVLLLEHLLEQRTMNPRTLQRLERTYHLSEQDAEVRHRWCELVVKHKYTEAYRNVERFLQEDQAMGIYLYGELMVSEDARQQHLARRCFELSKEQMDRSSAEVVAEMLY
;
A
#
# COMPACT_ATOMS: atom_id res chain seq x y z
N PRO A 1 52.54 -8.58 -41.30
CA PRO A 1 52.27 -8.45 -39.85
C PRO A 1 50.76 -8.18 -39.65
N GLU A 2 49.90 -9.19 -39.78
CA GLU A 2 49.53 -10.18 -38.74
C GLU A 2 48.81 -9.56 -37.53
N GLY A 3 47.60 -10.06 -37.25
CA GLY A 3 46.87 -9.78 -36.02
C GLY A 3 45.34 -9.85 -36.10
N ARG A 4 44.81 -11.03 -36.44
CA ARG A 4 43.38 -11.39 -36.47
C ARG A 4 42.81 -11.61 -35.05
N VAL A 5 41.50 -11.33 -34.89
CA VAL A 5 40.47 -12.16 -34.21
C VAL A 5 40.49 -12.24 -32.67
N GLN A 6 39.39 -11.89 -31.98
CA GLN A 6 38.32 -12.85 -31.64
C GLN A 6 37.09 -12.22 -30.95
N ALA A 7 35.92 -12.72 -31.34
CA ALA A 7 34.61 -12.45 -30.76
C ALA A 7 34.40 -13.21 -29.44
N GLY A 8 33.52 -12.72 -28.57
CA GLY A 8 33.21 -13.38 -27.30
C GLY A 8 31.91 -12.92 -26.64
N ARG A 9 30.79 -13.45 -27.17
CA ARG A 9 29.57 -13.93 -26.50
C ARG A 9 28.84 -13.03 -25.48
N GLY A 10 27.53 -12.90 -25.73
CA GLY A 10 26.56 -12.33 -24.84
C GLY A 10 26.21 -13.22 -23.65
N VAL A 11 25.50 -12.59 -22.72
CA VAL A 11 24.60 -13.23 -21.77
C VAL A 11 23.42 -12.29 -21.59
N GLU A 12 22.36 -12.55 -22.36
CA GLU A 12 20.99 -12.18 -22.00
C GLU A 12 20.62 -12.97 -20.74
N GLY A 13 20.44 -12.27 -19.62
CA GLY A 13 19.94 -12.83 -18.37
C GLY A 13 18.50 -12.41 -18.14
N ALA A 14 17.56 -13.09 -18.82
CA ALA A 14 16.14 -12.97 -18.55
C ALA A 14 15.82 -13.52 -17.15
N PHE A 15 15.50 -12.64 -16.19
CA PHE A 15 14.91 -13.06 -14.91
C PHE A 15 13.44 -13.44 -15.15
N ALA A 16 13.24 -14.72 -15.49
CA ALA A 16 11.94 -15.34 -15.58
C ALA A 16 11.32 -15.47 -14.18
N ALA A 17 10.26 -14.70 -13.94
CA ALA A 17 9.36 -14.89 -12.81
C ALA A 17 8.73 -16.30 -12.89
N LYS A 18 9.03 -17.16 -11.91
CA LYS A 18 8.35 -18.45 -11.77
C LYS A 18 7.01 -18.24 -11.03
N PRO A 19 5.87 -18.66 -11.60
CA PRO A 19 4.59 -18.62 -10.90
C PRO A 19 4.47 -19.76 -9.87
N PHE A 20 4.06 -19.39 -8.66
CA PHE A 20 3.71 -20.30 -7.56
C PHE A 20 2.46 -21.11 -7.93
N ARG A 21 2.59 -22.45 -7.96
CA ARG A 21 1.55 -23.41 -8.37
C ARG A 21 0.91 -24.01 -7.12
N LEU A 22 -0.37 -23.72 -6.86
CA LEU A 22 -1.17 -24.40 -5.83
C LEU A 22 -1.58 -25.81 -6.31
N PRO A 23 -1.57 -26.84 -5.44
CA PRO A 23 -2.03 -28.17 -5.81
C PRO A 23 -3.56 -28.26 -5.84
N ALA A 24 -4.08 -28.89 -6.90
CA ALA A 24 -5.47 -29.24 -7.08
C ALA A 24 -5.86 -30.41 -6.16
N GLY A 25 -6.86 -30.19 -5.30
CA GLY A 25 -7.52 -31.23 -4.53
C GLY A 25 -8.57 -31.95 -5.37
N SER A 26 -8.44 -33.27 -5.45
CA SER A 26 -9.26 -34.21 -6.21
C SER A 26 -10.62 -34.49 -5.57
N ASN A 27 -11.62 -34.65 -6.45
CA ASN A 27 -12.98 -35.15 -6.21
C ASN A 27 -13.09 -36.37 -5.29
N SER A 28 -14.17 -36.42 -4.50
CA SER A 28 -14.97 -37.64 -4.34
C SER A 28 -16.38 -37.32 -3.84
N ALA A 29 -17.37 -37.70 -4.65
CA ALA A 29 -18.75 -37.96 -4.23
C ALA A 29 -18.90 -39.48 -4.00
N PRO A 30 -19.88 -39.93 -3.19
CA PRO A 30 -20.90 -40.79 -3.80
C PRO A 30 -22.34 -40.61 -3.24
N THR A 31 -23.28 -40.60 -4.18
CA THR A 31 -24.62 -41.23 -4.24
C THR A 31 -25.45 -41.58 -2.97
N ALA A 32 -26.59 -40.88 -2.87
CA ALA A 32 -27.99 -41.35 -2.81
C ALA A 32 -28.46 -42.46 -1.83
N VAL A 33 -29.42 -42.12 -0.94
CA VAL A 33 -30.52 -43.02 -0.51
C VAL A 33 -31.83 -42.25 -0.16
N LYS A 34 -32.88 -42.56 -0.95
CA LYS A 34 -34.35 -42.68 -0.70
C LYS A 34 -35.04 -41.96 0.49
N LYS A 35 -36.08 -41.15 0.15
CA LYS A 35 -37.34 -40.89 0.92
C LYS A 35 -38.14 -42.21 1.09
N PRO A 36 -39.21 -42.38 1.93
CA PRO A 36 -40.20 -41.36 2.39
C PRO A 36 -40.79 -41.55 3.82
N PHE A 37 -41.56 -40.57 4.34
CA PHE A 37 -42.92 -40.78 4.88
C PHE A 37 -43.57 -39.48 5.40
N ARG A 38 -44.91 -39.44 5.33
CA ARG A 38 -45.83 -38.36 5.74
C ARG A 38 -45.97 -38.27 7.27
N GLY A 39 -46.36 -37.09 7.79
CA GLY A 39 -47.18 -37.02 9.01
C GLY A 39 -47.10 -35.75 9.86
N THR A 40 -48.14 -34.92 9.75
CA THR A 40 -48.83 -34.13 10.82
C THR A 40 -48.12 -33.08 11.68
N ARG A 41 -48.54 -31.82 11.45
CA ARG A 41 -48.98 -30.75 12.40
C ARG A 41 -48.47 -30.80 13.86
N GLY A 42 -47.76 -29.74 14.26
CA GLY A 42 -47.46 -29.33 15.65
C GLY A 42 -46.72 -27.98 15.67
N PRO A 43 -46.82 -27.16 16.74
CA PRO A 43 -47.10 -25.73 16.63
C PRO A 43 -45.88 -24.81 16.42
N ALA A 44 -46.20 -23.61 15.93
CA ALA A 44 -45.32 -22.45 15.90
C ALA A 44 -44.68 -22.19 17.27
N GLY A 45 -43.36 -22.05 17.29
CA GLY A 45 -42.63 -21.63 18.47
C GLY A 45 -41.12 -21.68 18.27
N LEU A 46 -40.52 -20.50 18.23
CA LEU A 46 -39.11 -20.22 18.54
C LEU A 46 -38.08 -20.97 17.70
N TRP A 47 -37.54 -20.34 16.64
CA TRP A 47 -36.10 -20.26 16.32
C TRP A 47 -35.97 -19.32 15.10
N ALA A 48 -36.47 -18.09 15.22
CA ALA A 48 -36.06 -17.00 14.33
C ALA A 48 -34.65 -16.53 14.76
N GLY A 49 -33.65 -17.39 14.51
CA GLY A 49 -32.24 -17.06 14.67
C GLY A 49 -31.86 -16.00 13.63
N LYS A 50 -31.69 -14.77 14.09
CA LYS A 50 -31.35 -13.59 13.30
C LYS A 50 -30.10 -13.82 12.42
N PRO A 51 -30.12 -13.50 11.11
CA PRO A 51 -28.91 -13.18 10.36
C PRO A 51 -28.49 -11.70 10.49
N LEU A 52 -28.99 -10.99 11.50
CA LEU A 52 -28.94 -9.52 11.55
C LEU A 52 -27.60 -8.90 12.00
N GLN A 53 -26.59 -9.70 12.32
CA GLN A 53 -25.26 -9.17 12.66
C GLN A 53 -24.30 -9.24 11.47
N ARG A 54 -24.28 -10.35 10.72
CA ARG A 54 -23.39 -10.49 9.56
C ARG A 54 -23.82 -9.62 8.38
N GLU A 55 -25.12 -9.44 8.14
CA GLU A 55 -25.62 -8.55 7.08
C GLU A 55 -25.46 -7.06 7.43
N ARG A 56 -25.57 -6.70 8.71
CA ARG A 56 -25.34 -5.32 9.17
C ARG A 56 -23.85 -4.95 9.15
N LEU A 57 -22.98 -5.90 9.50
CA LEU A 57 -21.53 -5.76 9.36
C LEU A 57 -21.12 -5.70 7.88
N ALA A 58 -21.66 -6.57 7.02
CA ALA A 58 -21.40 -6.53 5.57
C ALA A 58 -21.92 -5.22 4.93
N GLY A 59 -23.05 -4.67 5.41
CA GLY A 59 -23.55 -3.36 4.99
C GLY A 59 -22.68 -2.20 5.47
N ALA A 60 -22.13 -2.28 6.68
CA ALA A 60 -21.20 -1.29 7.22
C ALA A 60 -19.82 -1.37 6.54
N GLU A 61 -19.30 -2.57 6.29
CA GLU A 61 -18.11 -2.82 5.47
C GLU A 61 -18.32 -2.29 4.04
N CYS A 62 -19.49 -2.52 3.44
CA CYS A 62 -19.85 -1.93 2.15
C CYS A 62 -19.87 -0.40 2.21
N GLY A 63 -20.33 0.20 3.32
CA GLY A 63 -20.32 1.65 3.53
C GLY A 63 -18.91 2.24 3.58
N LEU A 64 -18.03 1.67 4.41
CA LEU A 64 -16.65 2.14 4.58
C LEU A 64 -15.82 1.94 3.30
N VAL A 65 -15.98 0.80 2.62
CA VAL A 65 -15.31 0.53 1.33
C VAL A 65 -15.80 1.48 0.25
N ARG A 66 -17.11 1.79 0.22
CA ARG A 66 -17.65 2.79 -0.72
C ARG A 66 -17.13 4.20 -0.42
N GLN A 67 -16.96 4.55 0.85
CA GLN A 67 -16.40 5.83 1.27
C GLN A 67 -14.95 5.96 0.81
N VAL A 68 -14.10 4.96 1.07
CA VAL A 68 -12.70 4.94 0.59
C VAL A 68 -12.67 4.99 -0.93
N SER A 69 -13.51 4.21 -1.62
CA SER A 69 -13.59 4.21 -3.08
C SER A 69 -13.97 5.59 -3.66
N ALA A 70 -14.92 6.27 -3.02
CA ALA A 70 -15.32 7.63 -3.40
C ALA A 70 -14.17 8.63 -3.20
N GLU A 71 -13.44 8.51 -2.10
CA GLU A 71 -12.31 9.37 -1.78
C GLU A 71 -11.12 9.12 -2.73
N VAL A 72 -10.82 7.86 -3.06
CA VAL A 72 -9.84 7.49 -4.10
C VAL A 72 -10.24 8.13 -5.44
N ALA A 73 -11.49 7.95 -5.87
CA ALA A 73 -11.97 8.52 -7.14
C ALA A 73 -11.88 10.05 -7.16
N LYS A 74 -12.13 10.71 -6.02
CA LYS A 74 -11.97 12.15 -5.84
C LYS A 74 -10.50 12.56 -5.99
N TRP A 75 -9.58 11.92 -5.30
CA TRP A 75 -8.16 12.28 -5.36
C TRP A 75 -7.53 12.00 -6.72
N VAL A 76 -7.88 10.89 -7.38
CA VAL A 76 -7.49 10.61 -8.76
C VAL A 76 -8.01 11.69 -9.72
N ARG A 77 -9.25 12.14 -9.54
CA ARG A 77 -9.82 13.24 -10.35
C ARG A 77 -9.09 14.55 -10.09
N VAL A 78 -8.80 14.89 -8.84
CA VAL A 78 -8.04 16.08 -8.47
C VAL A 78 -6.66 16.05 -9.12
N ASN A 79 -6.01 14.89 -9.10
CA ASN A 79 -4.68 14.68 -9.66
C ASN A 79 -4.60 14.89 -11.17
N ARG A 80 -5.64 14.48 -11.91
CA ARG A 80 -5.73 14.60 -13.38
C ARG A 80 -6.18 15.98 -13.87
N ARG A 81 -6.65 16.88 -13.00
CA ARG A 81 -7.27 18.15 -13.45
C ARG A 81 -6.23 19.14 -14.01
N PRO A 82 -6.40 19.64 -15.25
CA PRO A 82 -5.46 20.56 -15.88
C PRO A 82 -5.48 21.95 -15.24
N ARG A 83 -4.29 22.57 -15.18
CA ARG A 83 -3.94 23.82 -14.48
C ARG A 83 -4.81 25.08 -14.78
N LYS A 84 -5.60 25.10 -15.87
CA LYS A 84 -6.17 26.34 -16.44
C LYS A 84 -7.43 26.89 -15.75
N ARG A 85 -8.00 26.22 -14.73
CA ARG A 85 -9.17 26.73 -14.00
C ARG A 85 -8.77 27.13 -12.58
N LYS A 86 -8.76 28.44 -12.29
CA LYS A 86 -8.73 28.98 -10.92
C LYS A 86 -9.91 28.38 -10.16
N ARG A 87 -9.65 27.58 -9.13
CA ARG A 87 -10.69 27.05 -8.25
C ARG A 87 -10.85 28.03 -7.08
N LYS A 88 -12.09 28.38 -6.73
CA LYS A 88 -12.44 28.84 -5.37
C LYS A 88 -12.15 27.64 -4.45
N GLU A 89 -11.31 27.81 -3.43
CA GLU A 89 -11.07 26.79 -2.41
C GLU A 89 -12.38 26.57 -1.65
N THR A 90 -13.28 25.78 -2.23
CA THR A 90 -14.38 25.20 -1.48
C THR A 90 -13.71 24.15 -0.62
N GLU A 91 -13.51 24.51 0.63
CA GLU A 91 -13.29 23.62 1.76
C GLU A 91 -14.48 22.65 1.79
N GLU A 92 -14.43 21.64 0.92
CA GLU A 92 -15.36 20.53 0.95
C GLU A 92 -15.17 19.92 2.33
N VAL A 93 -16.21 19.98 3.17
CA VAL A 93 -16.25 19.31 4.47
C VAL A 93 -15.89 17.86 4.20
N LEU A 94 -14.67 17.53 4.59
CA LEU A 94 -14.06 16.24 4.34
C LEU A 94 -14.35 15.39 5.56
N GLU A 95 -15.08 14.31 5.33
CA GLU A 95 -15.33 13.31 6.37
C GLU A 95 -13.97 12.85 6.92
N LYS A 96 -13.79 12.98 8.23
CA LYS A 96 -12.59 12.50 8.91
C LYS A 96 -12.54 10.98 8.72
N LEU A 97 -11.62 10.53 7.85
CA LEU A 97 -11.34 9.12 7.67
C LEU A 97 -10.60 8.59 8.89
N LEU A 98 -10.90 7.34 9.27
CA LEU A 98 -10.13 6.62 10.28
C LEU A 98 -8.75 6.22 9.73
N PRO A 99 -7.76 5.95 10.59
CA PRO A 99 -6.42 5.48 10.20
C PRO A 99 -6.43 4.36 9.15
N ASP A 100 -7.16 3.27 9.41
CA ASP A 100 -7.24 2.13 8.49
C ASP A 100 -7.80 2.53 7.11
N GLN A 101 -8.74 3.46 7.08
CA GLN A 101 -9.30 3.99 5.82
C GLN A 101 -8.30 4.87 5.08
N LEU A 102 -7.45 5.61 5.80
CA LEU A 102 -6.35 6.38 5.22
C LEU A 102 -5.30 5.44 4.64
N VAL A 103 -4.91 4.37 5.34
CA VAL A 103 -4.00 3.36 4.81
C VAL A 103 -4.53 2.81 3.49
N LEU A 104 -5.79 2.37 3.46
CA LEU A 104 -6.42 1.87 2.23
C LEU A 104 -6.46 2.92 1.11
N LEU A 105 -6.79 4.18 1.43
CA LEU A 105 -6.76 5.27 0.45
C LEU A 105 -5.35 5.44 -0.14
N LEU A 106 -4.32 5.47 0.72
CA LEU A 106 -2.94 5.67 0.29
C LEU A 106 -2.42 4.49 -0.53
N GLU A 107 -2.80 3.25 -0.21
CA GLU A 107 -2.48 2.06 -1.01
C GLU A 107 -3.01 2.17 -2.45
N HIS A 108 -4.27 2.58 -2.63
CA HIS A 108 -4.83 2.79 -3.97
C HIS A 108 -4.17 3.97 -4.71
N LEU A 109 -3.72 4.99 -3.97
CA LEU A 109 -2.95 6.10 -4.55
C LEU A 109 -1.52 5.66 -4.92
N LEU A 110 -0.92 4.75 -4.16
CA LEU A 110 0.36 4.11 -4.47
C LEU A 110 0.29 3.27 -5.74
N GLU A 111 -0.87 2.80 -6.19
CA GLU A 111 -1.00 2.14 -7.50
C GLU A 111 -0.93 3.13 -8.67
N GLN A 112 -1.13 4.43 -8.42
CA GLN A 112 -1.12 5.42 -9.49
C GLN A 112 0.30 5.62 -10.04
N ARG A 113 0.41 5.70 -11.37
CA ARG A 113 1.71 5.92 -12.04
C ARG A 113 2.30 7.29 -11.77
N THR A 114 1.47 8.32 -11.61
CA THR A 114 1.91 9.70 -11.43
C THR A 114 1.03 10.42 -10.43
N MET A 115 1.64 11.16 -9.50
CA MET A 115 0.97 12.09 -8.60
C MET A 115 1.56 13.50 -8.77
N ASN A 116 0.69 14.50 -8.87
CA ASN A 116 1.08 15.90 -8.96
C ASN A 116 1.51 16.38 -7.56
N PRO A 117 2.64 17.10 -7.44
CA PRO A 117 3.09 17.68 -6.17
C PRO A 117 2.01 18.48 -5.42
N ARG A 118 1.15 19.22 -6.14
CA ARG A 118 0.03 19.96 -5.52
C ARG A 118 -1.04 19.04 -4.92
N THR A 119 -1.26 17.87 -5.52
CA THR A 119 -2.18 16.87 -4.98
C THR A 119 -1.61 16.28 -3.70
N LEU A 120 -0.33 15.92 -3.70
CA LEU A 120 0.38 15.41 -2.52
C LEU A 120 0.39 16.43 -1.38
N GLN A 121 0.68 17.70 -1.68
CA GLN A 121 0.60 18.79 -0.71
C GLN A 121 -0.80 18.93 -0.11
N ARG A 122 -1.85 18.80 -0.93
CA ARG A 122 -3.23 18.87 -0.45
C ARG A 122 -3.61 17.66 0.38
N LEU A 123 -3.17 16.46 0.00
CA LEU A 123 -3.38 15.23 0.77
C LEU A 123 -2.80 15.37 2.18
N GLU A 124 -1.53 15.79 2.28
CA GLU A 124 -0.87 16.01 3.56
C GLU A 124 -1.61 17.04 4.41
N ARG A 125 -2.01 18.19 3.83
CA ARG A 125 -2.74 19.23 4.57
C ARG A 125 -4.13 18.81 5.01
N THR A 126 -4.80 17.98 4.22
CA THR A 126 -6.16 17.53 4.52
C THR A 126 -6.18 16.55 5.67
N TYR A 127 -5.26 15.58 5.67
CA TYR A 127 -5.30 14.44 6.59
C TYR A 127 -4.18 14.46 7.65
N HIS A 128 -3.28 15.44 7.58
CA HIS A 128 -2.11 15.54 8.46
C HIS A 128 -1.32 14.23 8.49
N LEU A 129 -1.05 13.64 7.30
CA LEU A 129 -0.57 12.25 7.20
C LEU A 129 0.74 12.03 7.95
N SER A 130 1.58 13.05 8.04
CA SER A 130 2.84 12.97 8.78
C SER A 130 2.69 12.93 10.32
N GLU A 131 1.52 13.27 10.84
CA GLU A 131 1.18 13.28 12.28
C GLU A 131 0.27 12.10 12.68
N GLN A 132 -0.09 11.25 11.71
CA GLN A 132 -0.87 10.03 11.97
C GLN A 132 0.00 8.92 12.58
N ASP A 133 -0.60 7.77 12.84
CA ASP A 133 0.10 6.58 13.31
C ASP A 133 1.15 6.07 12.30
N ALA A 134 1.96 5.10 12.74
CA ALA A 134 3.09 4.58 11.97
C ALA A 134 2.69 3.99 10.62
N GLU A 135 1.53 3.34 10.48
CA GLU A 135 1.12 2.72 9.22
C GLU A 135 0.76 3.78 8.17
N VAL A 136 -0.01 4.79 8.57
CA VAL A 136 -0.35 5.92 7.69
C VAL A 136 0.91 6.71 7.32
N ARG A 137 1.81 6.98 8.27
CA ARG A 137 3.08 7.66 8.01
C ARG A 137 3.97 6.88 7.05
N HIS A 138 4.03 5.55 7.19
CA HIS A 138 4.77 4.68 6.28
C HIS A 138 4.24 4.79 4.83
N ARG A 139 2.93 4.60 4.63
CA ARG A 139 2.30 4.72 3.30
C ARG A 139 2.48 6.11 2.70
N TRP A 140 2.43 7.15 3.51
CA TRP A 140 2.73 8.50 3.06
C TRP A 140 4.18 8.63 2.59
N CYS A 141 5.15 8.12 3.36
CA CYS A 141 6.56 8.16 2.99
C CYS A 141 6.83 7.38 1.69
N GLU A 142 6.19 6.22 1.49
CA GLU A 142 6.25 5.48 0.23
C GLU A 142 5.78 6.34 -0.95
N LEU A 143 4.66 7.07 -0.82
CA LEU A 143 4.17 7.98 -1.87
C LEU A 143 5.16 9.11 -2.16
N VAL A 144 5.74 9.69 -1.11
CA VAL A 144 6.75 10.75 -1.22
C VAL A 144 7.97 10.24 -1.98
N VAL A 145 8.45 9.04 -1.65
CA VAL A 145 9.60 8.41 -2.30
C VAL A 145 9.29 8.07 -3.75
N LYS A 146 8.20 7.33 -3.98
CA LYS A 146 7.75 6.90 -5.31
C LYS A 146 7.62 8.05 -6.31
N HIS A 147 7.10 9.19 -5.86
CA HIS A 147 6.86 10.35 -6.72
C HIS A 147 7.91 11.46 -6.59
N LYS A 148 9.04 11.18 -5.91
CA LYS A 148 10.17 12.11 -5.75
C LYS A 148 9.73 13.49 -5.23
N TYR A 149 8.80 13.51 -4.27
CA TYR A 149 8.24 14.75 -3.74
C TYR A 149 9.16 15.35 -2.67
N THR A 150 10.20 16.07 -3.13
CA THR A 150 11.31 16.55 -2.29
C THR A 150 10.89 17.46 -1.14
N GLU A 151 9.78 18.20 -1.27
CA GLU A 151 9.26 19.08 -0.21
C GLU A 151 8.89 18.32 1.08
N ALA A 152 8.62 17.01 0.98
CA ALA A 152 8.25 16.17 2.11
C ALA A 152 9.35 15.19 2.55
N TYR A 153 10.59 15.32 2.06
CA TYR A 153 11.68 14.43 2.48
C TYR A 153 11.99 14.51 3.98
N ARG A 154 11.71 15.64 4.62
CA ARG A 154 11.80 15.75 6.08
C ARG A 154 10.90 14.73 6.81
N ASN A 155 9.75 14.38 6.24
CA ASN A 155 8.85 13.39 6.82
C ASN A 155 9.45 11.98 6.70
N VAL A 156 10.13 11.69 5.59
CA VAL A 156 10.88 10.44 5.38
C VAL A 156 12.04 10.33 6.37
N GLU A 157 12.82 11.40 6.57
CA GLU A 157 13.92 11.43 7.54
C GLU A 157 13.44 11.14 8.96
N ARG A 158 12.34 11.79 9.35
CA ARG A 158 11.72 11.61 10.66
C ARG A 158 11.26 10.16 10.84
N PHE A 159 10.56 9.61 9.85
CA PHE A 159 10.07 8.23 9.90
C PHE A 159 11.19 7.21 10.03
N LEU A 160 12.29 7.35 9.26
CA LEU A 160 13.42 6.43 9.33
C LEU A 160 14.15 6.44 10.69
N GLN A 161 14.06 7.55 11.42
CA GLN A 161 14.66 7.67 12.76
C GLN A 161 13.72 7.16 13.86
N GLU A 162 12.41 7.43 13.74
CA GLU A 162 11.41 7.13 14.77
C GLU A 162 10.86 5.69 14.67
N ASP A 163 10.68 5.15 13.46
CA ASP A 163 9.97 3.87 13.21
C ASP A 163 10.88 2.85 12.52
N GLN A 164 12.01 2.56 13.16
CA GLN A 164 13.12 1.80 12.57
C GLN A 164 12.72 0.43 12.00
N ALA A 165 11.83 -0.31 12.66
CA ALA A 165 11.39 -1.63 12.20
C ALA A 165 10.66 -1.56 10.84
N MET A 166 9.74 -0.59 10.67
CA MET A 166 9.08 -0.36 9.39
C MET A 166 10.01 0.37 8.40
N GLY A 167 10.95 1.18 8.91
CA GLY A 167 11.92 1.93 8.11
C GLY A 167 12.83 1.07 7.23
N ILE A 168 13.08 -0.19 7.59
CA ILE A 168 13.89 -1.13 6.79
C ILE A 168 13.29 -1.28 5.38
N TYR A 169 11.97 -1.42 5.28
CA TYR A 169 11.29 -1.50 3.98
C TYR A 169 11.52 -0.23 3.16
N LEU A 170 11.38 0.94 3.80
CA LEU A 170 11.53 2.23 3.16
C LEU A 170 12.97 2.51 2.69
N TYR A 171 13.99 1.98 3.38
CA TYR A 171 15.37 1.99 2.88
C TYR A 171 15.49 1.25 1.53
N GLY A 172 14.82 0.10 1.39
CA GLY A 172 14.76 -0.62 0.11
C GLY A 172 14.12 0.21 -1.00
N GLU A 173 12.98 0.85 -0.74
CA GLU A 173 12.30 1.74 -1.69
C GLU A 173 13.19 2.91 -2.14
N LEU A 174 13.93 3.53 -1.21
CA LEU A 174 14.87 4.61 -1.50
C LEU A 174 16.00 4.13 -2.43
N MET A 175 16.46 2.89 -2.30
CA MET A 175 17.52 2.33 -3.16
C MET A 175 17.02 1.96 -4.56
N VAL A 176 15.80 1.45 -4.66
CA VAL A 176 15.16 1.09 -5.95
C VAL A 176 14.95 2.32 -6.85
N SER A 177 14.78 3.51 -6.26
CA SER A 177 14.44 4.74 -6.98
C SER A 177 15.51 5.29 -7.96
N GLU A 178 16.72 4.71 -7.98
CA GLU A 178 17.93 5.16 -8.71
C GLU A 178 18.22 6.68 -8.57
N ASP A 179 17.63 7.34 -7.57
CA ASP A 179 17.71 8.77 -7.39
C ASP A 179 18.82 9.14 -6.41
N ALA A 180 19.82 9.90 -6.88
CA ALA A 180 20.98 10.27 -6.07
C ALA A 180 20.59 11.03 -4.79
N ARG A 181 19.50 11.81 -4.80
CA ARG A 181 19.05 12.54 -3.59
C ARG A 181 18.45 11.57 -2.58
N GLN A 182 17.68 10.59 -3.04
CA GLN A 182 17.07 9.56 -2.17
C GLN A 182 18.15 8.61 -1.62
N GLN A 183 19.15 8.26 -2.42
CA GLN A 183 20.28 7.48 -1.94
C GLN A 183 21.12 8.23 -0.90
N HIS A 184 21.39 9.52 -1.13
CA HIS A 184 22.07 10.35 -0.13
C HIS A 184 21.24 10.52 1.15
N LEU A 185 19.93 10.73 1.03
CA LEU A 185 19.00 10.81 2.15
C LEU A 185 19.08 9.55 3.01
N ALA A 186 18.99 8.38 2.37
CA ALA A 186 19.07 7.09 3.04
C ALA A 186 20.39 6.90 3.79
N ARG A 187 21.53 7.12 3.13
CA ARG A 187 22.85 7.02 3.78
C ARG A 187 22.95 7.95 4.98
N ARG A 188 22.53 9.21 4.83
CA ARG A 188 22.55 10.18 5.93
C ARG A 188 21.68 9.74 7.11
N CYS A 189 20.44 9.29 6.85
CA CYS A 189 19.56 8.81 7.91
C CYS A 189 20.14 7.58 8.61
N PHE A 190 20.69 6.63 7.85
CA PHE A 190 21.29 5.42 8.41
C PHE A 190 22.47 5.76 9.32
N GLU A 191 23.36 6.64 8.91
CA GLU A 191 24.49 7.07 9.77
C GLU A 191 24.02 7.70 11.09
N LEU A 192 22.88 8.40 11.08
CA LEU A 192 22.31 9.02 12.29
C LEU A 192 21.60 8.02 13.21
N SER A 193 21.04 6.94 12.66
CA SER A 193 20.21 6.00 13.42
C SER A 193 20.82 4.62 13.67
N LYS A 194 21.89 4.23 12.96
CA LYS A 194 22.44 2.85 12.97
C LYS A 194 22.81 2.33 14.36
N GLU A 195 23.22 3.21 15.28
CA GLU A 195 23.58 2.82 16.65
C GLU A 195 22.35 2.53 17.53
N GLN A 196 21.20 3.07 17.16
CA GLN A 196 19.93 2.88 17.86
C GLN A 196 19.12 1.71 17.30
N MET A 197 19.41 1.31 16.06
CA MET A 197 18.77 0.16 15.41
C MET A 197 19.20 -1.16 16.06
N ASP A 198 18.34 -2.17 16.01
CA ASP A 198 18.77 -3.51 16.32
C ASP A 198 19.86 -3.98 15.33
N ARG A 199 20.79 -4.78 15.83
CA ARG A 199 21.98 -5.18 15.08
C ARG A 199 21.63 -5.85 13.74
N SER A 200 20.64 -6.74 13.74
CA SER A 200 20.20 -7.44 12.53
C SER A 200 19.64 -6.47 11.47
N SER A 201 18.80 -5.53 11.87
CA SER A 201 18.26 -4.52 10.96
C SER A 201 19.32 -3.57 10.44
N ALA A 202 20.29 -3.19 11.28
CA ALA A 202 21.41 -2.37 10.87
C ALA A 202 22.29 -3.08 9.83
N GLU A 203 22.55 -4.37 10.01
CA GLU A 203 23.29 -5.20 9.03
C GLU A 203 22.53 -5.27 7.69
N VAL A 204 21.23 -5.54 7.71
CA VAL A 204 20.39 -5.59 6.49
C VAL A 204 20.36 -4.25 5.75
N VAL A 205 20.22 -3.13 6.47
CA VAL A 205 20.21 -1.81 5.85
C VAL A 205 21.59 -1.45 5.31
N ALA A 206 22.67 -1.80 6.01
CA ALA A 206 24.03 -1.58 5.50
C ALA A 206 24.27 -2.31 4.17
N GLU A 207 23.84 -3.57 4.05
CA GLU A 207 23.93 -4.36 2.81
C GLU A 207 23.15 -3.73 1.63
N MET A 208 22.05 -3.03 1.91
CA MET A 208 21.29 -2.34 0.85
C MET A 208 21.97 -1.04 0.41
N LEU A 209 22.72 -0.36 1.29
CA LEU A 209 23.28 0.97 1.04
C LEU A 209 24.70 0.95 0.46
N TYR A 210 25.48 -0.10 0.68
CA TYR A 210 26.92 -0.16 0.37
C TYR A 210 27.27 -1.41 -0.43
#